data_AF-A0A0F9LEL6-F1
#
_entry.id   AF-A0A0F9LEL6-F1
#
_cell.length_a   1.000
_cell.length_b   1.000
_cell.length_c   1.000
_cell.angle_alpha   90.00
_cell.angle_beta   90.00
_cell.angle_gamma   90.00
#
_symmetry.space_group_name_H-M   'P 1'
#
loop_
_entity.id
_entity.type
_entity.pdbx_description
1 polymer ?
#
loop_
_entity_poly.entity_id
_entity_poly.type
_entity_poly.pdbx_seq_one_letter_code
_entity_poly.pdbx_strand_id
1 'polypeptide(L)'
;MSGTTLAQGKASKRQEEDSQKKLDEIMKKIDKLQKEIEDALKAFKIADITELKQLESNIKENLDSFEEKIEKLKSQHKAIEIDLSAERKTQEYLNKEVNELKAGLEEKTKLKEKLELYSEIKNWVIEQFPTLLRDIEREILISSARDFNTFFKEWFNILVESGNIEVEIRPDDFQPIINVNGYDSPFHDLSGGEKSAISLAYRLGLTKIINERYQDVKTKDLLILDEPTDGFSQQQVNRMQEIFDTLNTAQMIIISHERTLDSFITDIFTFKKANHQTNVVKEIV
;
A
#
# COMPACT_ATOMS: atom_id res chain seq x y z
N MET A 1 13.26 143.35 13.68
CA MET A 1 12.33 144.49 13.59
C MET A 1 10.95 143.96 13.25
N SER A 2 9.95 144.47 13.97
CA SER A 2 8.54 144.10 13.96
C SER A 2 7.83 144.35 12.62
N GLY A 3 6.77 143.57 12.37
CA GLY A 3 5.90 143.62 11.19
C GLY A 3 5.90 142.24 10.51
N THR A 4 4.80 141.52 10.31
CA THR A 4 3.52 142.00 9.82
C THR A 4 2.43 140.96 10.11
N THR A 5 1.70 141.17 11.20
CA THR A 5 0.61 140.33 11.73
C THR A 5 -0.72 140.49 10.94
N LEU A 6 -0.67 140.82 9.65
CA LEU A 6 -1.85 141.18 8.84
C LEU A 6 -2.09 140.28 7.61
N ALA A 7 -1.23 139.28 7.37
CA ALA A 7 -1.54 138.10 6.57
C ALA A 7 -2.07 136.94 7.44
N GLN A 8 -2.59 137.28 8.62
CA GLN A 8 -3.59 136.50 9.34
C GLN A 8 -4.77 136.17 8.41
N GLY A 9 -5.36 134.99 8.59
CA GLY A 9 -6.79 134.82 8.38
C GLY A 9 -7.24 134.18 7.07
N LYS A 10 -6.54 134.34 5.92
CA LYS A 10 -6.94 133.67 4.66
C LYS A 10 -6.34 132.28 4.46
N ALA A 11 -5.10 132.04 4.91
CA ALA A 11 -4.48 130.71 4.85
C ALA A 11 -5.00 129.77 5.95
N SER A 12 -5.21 130.29 7.17
CA SER A 12 -5.76 129.53 8.30
C SER A 12 -7.22 129.08 8.07
N LYS A 13 -8.07 129.93 7.45
CA LYS A 13 -9.44 129.55 7.06
C LYS A 13 -9.50 128.49 5.97
N ARG A 14 -8.60 128.55 4.97
CA ARG A 14 -8.52 127.51 3.92
C ARG A 14 -8.00 126.18 4.48
N GLN A 15 -7.07 126.21 5.42
CA GLN A 15 -6.54 125.00 6.05
C GLN A 15 -7.56 124.36 7.01
N GLU A 16 -8.37 125.17 7.70
CA GLU A 16 -9.54 124.70 8.45
C GLU A 16 -10.61 124.10 7.53
N GLU A 17 -10.98 124.77 6.42
CA GLU A 17 -11.98 124.24 5.47
C GLU A 17 -11.56 122.93 4.79
N ASP A 18 -10.28 122.78 4.43
CA ASP A 18 -9.77 121.54 3.82
C ASP A 18 -9.60 120.41 4.84
N SER A 19 -9.24 120.75 6.09
CA SER A 19 -9.22 119.78 7.19
C SER A 19 -10.64 119.35 7.57
N GLN A 20 -11.61 120.27 7.51
CA GLN A 20 -13.02 119.98 7.74
C GLN A 20 -13.60 119.07 6.65
N LYS A 21 -13.25 119.30 5.38
CA LYS A 21 -13.65 118.41 4.26
C LYS A 21 -13.04 117.02 4.37
N LYS A 22 -11.77 116.90 4.76
CA LYS A 22 -11.15 115.59 5.03
C LYS A 22 -11.78 114.90 6.23
N LEU A 23 -12.13 115.65 7.27
CA LEU A 23 -12.89 115.15 8.41
C LEU A 23 -14.25 114.63 7.97
N ASP A 24 -14.98 115.36 7.13
CA ASP A 24 -16.28 114.94 6.60
C ASP A 24 -16.18 113.71 5.68
N GLU A 25 -15.14 113.59 4.84
CA GLU A 25 -14.90 112.39 4.03
C GLU A 25 -14.52 111.18 4.89
N ILE A 26 -13.69 111.38 5.92
CA ILE A 26 -13.34 110.33 6.88
C ILE A 26 -14.57 109.93 7.68
N MET A 27 -15.39 110.88 8.14
CA MET A 27 -16.65 110.60 8.82
C MET A 27 -17.63 109.85 7.93
N LYS A 28 -17.75 110.21 6.64
CA LYS A 28 -18.57 109.44 5.69
C LYS A 28 -18.05 108.02 5.44
N LYS A 29 -16.73 107.82 5.40
CA LYS A 29 -16.14 106.47 5.32
C LYS A 29 -16.37 105.69 6.61
N ILE A 30 -16.26 106.34 7.76
CA ILE A 30 -16.55 105.73 9.07
C ILE A 30 -18.03 105.34 9.16
N ASP A 31 -18.96 106.20 8.77
CA ASP A 31 -20.40 105.91 8.73
C ASP A 31 -20.70 104.73 7.80
N LYS A 32 -20.09 104.71 6.61
CA LYS A 32 -20.29 103.62 5.66
C LYS A 32 -19.74 102.30 6.19
N LEU A 33 -18.55 102.33 6.78
CA LEU A 33 -17.94 101.14 7.40
C LEU A 33 -18.72 100.69 8.64
N GLN A 34 -19.23 101.61 9.45
CA GLN A 34 -20.09 101.31 10.59
C GLN A 34 -21.39 100.65 10.13
N LYS A 35 -21.95 101.10 9.01
CA LYS A 35 -23.17 100.50 8.44
C LYS A 35 -22.92 99.11 7.86
N GLU A 36 -21.81 98.91 7.16
CA GLU A 36 -21.40 97.59 6.66
C GLU A 36 -21.11 96.61 7.83
N ILE A 37 -20.54 97.10 8.93
CA ILE A 37 -20.34 96.35 10.16
C ILE A 37 -21.68 96.01 10.83
N GLU A 38 -22.60 96.97 10.95
CA GLU A 38 -23.93 96.73 11.52
C GLU A 38 -24.75 95.73 10.70
N ASP A 39 -24.70 95.82 9.38
CA ASP A 39 -25.42 94.90 8.49
C ASP A 39 -24.84 93.48 8.57
N ALA A 40 -23.51 93.35 8.70
CA ALA A 40 -22.86 92.06 8.97
C ALA A 40 -23.21 91.51 10.36
N LEU A 41 -23.21 92.34 11.40
CA LEU A 41 -23.59 91.97 12.77
C LEU A 41 -25.05 91.49 12.84
N LYS A 42 -25.98 92.17 12.15
CA LYS A 42 -27.39 91.76 12.06
C LYS A 42 -27.58 90.46 11.31
N ALA A 43 -26.86 90.25 10.20
CA ALA A 43 -26.96 89.02 9.41
C ALA A 43 -26.55 87.77 10.21
N PHE A 44 -25.58 87.89 11.11
CA PHE A 44 -25.12 86.81 11.97
C PHE A 44 -25.75 86.80 13.38
N LYS A 45 -26.67 87.74 13.69
CA LYS A 45 -27.27 87.94 15.03
C LYS A 45 -26.24 88.14 16.15
N ILE A 46 -25.21 88.94 15.89
CA ILE A 46 -24.12 89.23 16.83
C ILE A 46 -24.28 90.67 17.32
N ALA A 47 -24.17 90.91 18.63
CA ALA A 47 -24.53 92.20 19.25
C ALA A 47 -23.36 93.20 19.29
N ASP A 48 -22.10 92.73 19.22
CA ASP A 48 -20.87 93.57 19.29
C ASP A 48 -19.70 92.97 18.48
N ILE A 49 -18.77 93.80 17.99
CA ILE A 49 -17.53 93.40 17.29
C ILE A 49 -16.66 92.46 18.13
N THR A 50 -16.73 92.59 19.46
CA THR A 50 -16.02 91.74 20.42
C THR A 50 -16.49 90.29 20.39
N GLU A 51 -17.81 90.05 20.25
CA GLU A 51 -18.38 88.71 20.09
C GLU A 51 -17.94 88.07 18.77
N LEU A 52 -17.81 88.87 17.70
CA LEU A 52 -17.35 88.40 16.39
C LEU A 52 -15.88 87.96 16.44
N LYS A 53 -15.01 88.72 17.15
CA LYS A 53 -13.62 88.31 17.41
C LYS A 53 -13.50 87.08 18.31
N GLN A 54 -14.38 86.94 19.31
CA GLN A 54 -14.43 85.74 20.14
C GLN A 54 -14.90 84.52 19.35
N LEU A 55 -15.88 84.68 18.46
CA LEU A 55 -16.34 83.62 17.58
C LEU A 55 -15.24 83.20 16.60
N GLU A 56 -14.54 84.17 15.99
CA GLU A 56 -13.38 83.91 15.12
C GLU A 56 -12.27 83.16 15.87
N SER A 57 -11.94 83.59 17.10
CA SER A 57 -10.96 82.91 17.95
C SER A 57 -11.39 81.48 18.29
N ASN A 58 -12.65 81.27 18.69
CA ASN A 58 -13.21 79.95 18.97
C ASN A 58 -13.21 79.05 17.72
N ILE A 59 -13.55 79.58 16.55
CA ILE A 59 -13.52 78.82 15.30
C ILE A 59 -12.08 78.42 14.97
N LYS A 60 -11.11 79.31 15.20
CA LYS A 60 -9.69 79.05 14.96
C LYS A 60 -9.13 78.00 15.91
N GLU A 61 -9.39 78.12 17.21
CA GLU A 61 -9.01 77.11 18.21
C GLU A 61 -9.67 75.76 17.93
N ASN A 62 -10.93 75.75 17.51
CA ASN A 62 -11.59 74.52 17.10
C ASN A 62 -10.95 73.92 15.85
N LEU A 63 -10.62 74.74 14.84
CA LEU A 63 -9.90 74.31 13.64
C LEU A 63 -8.55 73.68 13.97
N ASP A 64 -7.74 74.35 14.79
CA ASP A 64 -6.44 73.84 15.24
C ASP A 64 -6.60 72.51 16.02
N SER A 65 -7.62 72.43 16.88
CA SER A 65 -7.92 71.18 17.63
C SER A 65 -8.41 70.04 16.72
N PHE A 66 -9.13 70.36 15.64
CA PHE A 66 -9.58 69.39 14.65
C PHE A 66 -8.41 68.95 13.76
N GLU A 67 -7.50 69.85 13.40
CA GLU A 67 -6.27 69.53 12.67
C GLU A 67 -5.38 68.59 13.49
N GLU A 68 -5.15 68.85 14.79
CA GLU A 68 -4.42 67.93 15.66
C GLU A 68 -5.09 66.55 15.76
N LYS A 69 -6.42 66.51 15.87
CA LYS A 69 -7.17 65.24 15.86
C LYS A 69 -7.03 64.50 14.54
N ILE A 70 -7.05 65.20 13.41
CA ILE A 70 -6.87 64.60 12.08
C ILE A 70 -5.45 64.05 11.95
N GLU A 71 -4.43 64.79 12.39
CA GLU A 71 -3.03 64.36 12.37
C GLU A 71 -2.82 63.11 13.23
N LYS A 72 -3.42 63.09 14.43
CA LYS A 72 -3.40 61.95 15.34
C LYS A 72 -4.11 60.73 14.75
N LEU A 73 -5.30 60.92 14.14
CA LEU A 73 -6.03 59.84 13.49
C LEU A 73 -5.28 59.30 12.25
N LYS A 74 -4.63 60.16 11.47
CA LYS A 74 -3.78 59.74 10.34
C LYS A 74 -2.59 58.91 10.79
N SER A 75 -1.90 59.33 11.85
CA SER A 75 -0.77 58.56 12.39
C SER A 75 -1.21 57.19 12.93
N GLN A 76 -2.35 57.14 13.63
CA GLN A 76 -2.95 55.89 14.11
C GLN A 76 -3.37 54.98 12.95
N HIS A 77 -4.02 55.52 11.91
CA HIS A 77 -4.39 54.76 10.71
C HIS A 77 -3.15 54.14 10.05
N LYS A 78 -2.07 54.92 9.91
CA LYS A 78 -0.83 54.45 9.30
C LYS A 78 -0.16 53.35 10.13
N ALA A 79 -0.18 53.44 11.46
CA ALA A 79 0.31 52.38 12.34
C ALA A 79 -0.51 51.10 12.17
N ILE A 80 -1.84 51.21 12.21
CA ILE A 80 -2.75 50.07 11.99
C ILE A 80 -2.54 49.44 10.61
N GLU A 81 -2.29 50.23 9.57
CA GLU A 81 -2.06 49.73 8.21
C GLU A 81 -0.74 48.93 8.12
N ILE A 82 0.31 49.38 8.80
CA ILE A 82 1.58 48.66 8.91
C ILE A 82 1.37 47.34 9.64
N ASP A 83 0.70 47.36 10.78
CA ASP A 83 0.41 46.15 11.57
C ASP A 83 -0.44 45.15 10.77
N LEU A 84 -1.47 45.64 10.07
CA LEU A 84 -2.31 44.83 9.19
C LEU A 84 -1.48 44.17 8.07
N SER A 85 -0.51 44.91 7.51
CA SER A 85 0.37 44.37 6.47
C SER A 85 1.32 43.29 7.01
N ALA A 86 1.81 43.46 8.24
CA ALA A 86 2.65 42.47 8.91
C ALA A 86 1.84 41.21 9.22
N GLU A 87 0.65 41.36 9.79
CA GLU A 87 -0.23 40.25 10.14
C GLU A 87 -0.67 39.45 8.92
N ARG A 88 -0.93 40.11 7.79
CA ARG A 88 -1.21 39.44 6.50
C ARG A 88 -0.05 38.57 6.03
N LYS A 89 1.19 39.03 6.18
CA LYS A 89 2.37 38.22 5.83
C LYS A 89 2.52 37.03 6.76
N THR A 90 2.28 37.21 8.05
CA THR A 90 2.29 36.13 9.03
C THR A 90 1.23 35.07 8.68
N GLN A 91 0.01 35.51 8.32
CA GLN A 91 -1.06 34.62 7.89
C GLN A 91 -0.69 33.84 6.62
N GLU A 92 -0.06 34.49 5.65
CA GLU A 92 0.39 33.82 4.42
C GLU A 92 1.47 32.77 4.70
N TYR A 93 2.44 33.09 5.56
CA TYR A 93 3.48 32.15 6.00
C TYR A 93 2.87 30.94 6.74
N LEU A 94 2.02 31.18 7.73
CA LEU A 94 1.36 30.12 8.49
C LEU A 94 0.50 29.23 7.60
N ASN A 95 -0.19 29.80 6.60
CA ASN A 95 -0.96 29.01 5.64
C ASN A 95 -0.07 28.10 4.78
N LYS A 96 1.12 28.55 4.39
CA LYS A 96 2.09 27.68 3.68
C LYS A 96 2.56 26.54 4.57
N GLU A 97 2.93 26.85 5.81
CA GLU A 97 3.39 25.85 6.78
C GLU A 97 2.29 24.80 7.08
N VAL A 98 1.03 25.24 7.25
CA VAL A 98 -0.12 24.33 7.41
C VAL A 98 -0.29 23.40 6.21
N ASN A 99 -0.11 23.90 4.99
CA ASN A 99 -0.25 23.07 3.79
C ASN A 99 0.88 22.04 3.65
N GLU A 100 2.12 22.43 3.98
CA GLU A 100 3.27 21.50 4.01
C GLU A 100 3.08 20.41 5.07
N LEU A 101 2.64 20.78 6.28
CA LEU A 101 2.33 19.83 7.35
C LEU A 101 1.20 18.88 6.97
N LYS A 102 0.16 19.36 6.28
CA LYS A 102 -0.93 18.50 5.76
C LYS A 102 -0.43 17.50 4.73
N ALA A 103 0.39 17.93 3.77
CA ALA A 103 0.97 17.04 2.77
C ALA A 103 1.85 15.96 3.43
N GLY A 104 2.69 16.35 4.39
CA GLY A 104 3.50 15.40 5.16
C GLY A 104 2.68 14.44 6.01
N LEU A 105 1.53 14.87 6.53
CA LEU A 105 0.60 14.01 7.26
C LEU A 105 -0.01 12.96 6.33
N GLU A 106 -0.47 13.35 5.14
CA GLU A 106 -1.03 12.44 4.13
C GLU A 106 -0.03 11.38 3.65
N GLU A 107 1.25 11.75 3.54
CA GLU A 107 2.29 10.78 3.17
C GLU A 107 2.54 9.79 4.31
N LYS A 108 2.62 10.27 5.56
CA LYS A 108 2.78 9.42 6.74
C LYS A 108 1.60 8.47 6.95
N THR A 109 0.37 8.90 6.69
CA THR A 109 -0.81 8.01 6.78
C THR A 109 -0.72 6.90 5.74
N LYS A 110 -0.38 7.22 4.49
CA LYS A 110 -0.16 6.20 3.44
C LYS A 110 0.94 5.21 3.80
N LEU A 111 2.03 5.68 4.41
CA LEU A 111 3.10 4.80 4.89
C LEU A 111 2.64 3.90 6.03
N LYS A 112 1.83 4.42 6.95
CA LYS A 112 1.25 3.65 8.05
C LYS A 112 0.32 2.54 7.53
N GLU A 113 -0.56 2.85 6.59
CA GLU A 113 -1.44 1.86 5.95
C GLU A 113 -0.65 0.74 5.26
N LYS A 114 0.43 1.10 4.53
CA LYS A 114 1.33 0.11 3.94
C LYS A 114 2.02 -0.75 4.99
N LEU A 115 2.44 -0.16 6.10
CA LEU A 115 3.08 -0.87 7.20
C LEU A 115 2.12 -1.87 7.84
N GLU A 116 0.87 -1.47 8.08
CA GLU A 116 -0.19 -2.35 8.59
C GLU A 116 -0.42 -3.53 7.64
N LEU A 117 -0.58 -3.27 6.34
CA LEU A 117 -0.72 -4.33 5.33
C LEU A 117 0.47 -5.30 5.32
N TYR A 118 1.70 -4.79 5.31
CA TYR A 118 2.89 -5.66 5.34
C TYR A 118 3.03 -6.45 6.63
N SER A 119 2.61 -5.87 7.76
CA SER A 119 2.57 -6.57 9.05
C SER A 119 1.56 -7.71 9.03
N GLU A 120 0.37 -7.49 8.46
CA GLU A 120 -0.65 -8.53 8.32
C GLU A 120 -0.16 -9.67 7.43
N ILE A 121 0.42 -9.36 6.26
CA ILE A 121 0.98 -10.36 5.36
C ILE A 121 2.10 -11.14 6.06
N LYS A 122 3.02 -10.44 6.73
CA LYS A 122 4.11 -11.08 7.48
C LYS A 122 3.56 -12.04 8.53
N ASN A 123 2.58 -11.59 9.32
CA ASN A 123 1.99 -12.43 10.36
C ASN A 123 1.29 -13.65 9.77
N TRP A 124 0.57 -13.50 8.65
CA TRP A 124 -0.05 -14.62 7.96
C TRP A 124 1.00 -15.62 7.44
N VAL A 125 2.07 -15.15 6.80
CA VAL A 125 3.15 -15.99 6.26
C VAL A 125 3.93 -16.73 7.36
N ILE A 126 4.13 -16.11 8.52
CA ILE A 126 4.92 -16.72 9.60
C ILE A 126 4.06 -17.65 10.47
N GLU A 127 2.83 -17.26 10.81
CA GLU A 127 2.02 -17.98 11.80
C GLU A 127 1.00 -18.93 11.15
N GLN A 128 0.31 -18.48 10.10
CA GLN A 128 -0.84 -19.20 9.53
C GLN A 128 -0.42 -20.13 8.39
N PHE A 129 0.44 -19.63 7.50
CA PHE A 129 0.86 -20.39 6.32
C PHE A 129 1.56 -21.71 6.65
N PRO A 130 2.49 -21.81 7.63
CA PRO A 130 3.14 -23.09 7.94
C PRO A 130 2.15 -24.12 8.50
N THR A 131 1.17 -23.67 9.28
CA THR A 131 0.11 -24.53 9.82
C THR A 131 -0.75 -25.07 8.69
N LEU A 132 -1.22 -24.19 7.80
CA LEU A 132 -1.99 -24.58 6.61
C LEU A 132 -1.18 -25.54 5.72
N LEU A 133 0.09 -25.25 5.47
CA LEU A 133 0.97 -26.09 4.65
C LEU A 133 1.11 -27.49 5.26
N ARG A 134 1.32 -27.58 6.57
CA ARG A 134 1.39 -28.86 7.30
C ARG A 134 0.09 -29.65 7.20
N ASP A 135 -1.06 -28.99 7.30
CA ASP A 135 -2.36 -29.65 7.19
C ASP A 135 -2.59 -30.17 5.76
N ILE A 136 -2.23 -29.39 4.74
CA ILE A 136 -2.28 -29.81 3.33
C ILE A 136 -1.35 -31.00 3.09
N GLU A 137 -0.10 -30.92 3.55
CA GLU A 137 0.89 -31.99 3.41
C GLU A 137 0.39 -33.28 4.06
N ARG A 138 -0.14 -33.20 5.29
CA ARG A 138 -0.71 -34.36 5.98
C ARG A 138 -1.85 -34.99 5.19
N GLU A 139 -2.76 -34.19 4.64
CA GLU A 139 -3.90 -34.73 3.87
C GLU A 139 -3.44 -35.38 2.55
N ILE A 140 -2.46 -34.79 1.87
CA ILE A 140 -1.86 -35.38 0.66
C ILE A 140 -1.17 -36.70 0.98
N LEU A 141 -0.41 -36.77 2.08
CA LEU A 141 0.26 -38.00 2.50
C LEU A 141 -0.76 -39.09 2.87
N ILE A 142 -1.76 -38.78 3.68
CA ILE A 142 -2.80 -39.74 4.08
C ILE A 142 -3.58 -40.27 2.86
N SER A 143 -3.97 -39.38 1.95
CA SER A 143 -4.68 -39.80 0.73
C SER A 143 -3.81 -40.65 -0.19
N SER A 144 -2.52 -40.30 -0.34
CA SER A 144 -1.58 -41.10 -1.14
C SER A 144 -1.28 -42.45 -0.51
N ALA A 145 -1.13 -42.51 0.82
CA ALA A 145 -0.91 -43.76 1.54
C ALA A 145 -2.15 -44.65 1.51
N ARG A 146 -3.36 -44.09 1.53
CA ARG A 146 -4.61 -44.85 1.36
C ARG A 146 -4.65 -45.54 0.00
N ASP A 147 -4.45 -44.79 -1.08
CA ASP A 147 -4.47 -45.34 -2.44
C ASP A 147 -3.34 -46.35 -2.62
N PHE A 148 -2.15 -46.06 -2.07
CA PHE A 148 -1.02 -46.98 -2.08
C PHE A 148 -1.34 -48.30 -1.34
N ASN A 149 -1.95 -48.21 -0.16
CA ASN A 149 -2.36 -49.38 0.63
C ASN A 149 -3.32 -50.27 -0.15
N THR A 150 -4.25 -49.66 -0.91
CA THR A 150 -5.17 -50.41 -1.77
C THR A 150 -4.41 -51.20 -2.84
N PHE A 151 -3.54 -50.56 -3.63
CA PHE A 151 -2.77 -51.25 -4.66
C PHE A 151 -1.82 -52.30 -4.08
N PHE A 152 -1.17 -51.97 -2.95
CA PHE A 152 -0.24 -52.87 -2.28
C PHE A 152 -0.93 -54.15 -1.78
N LYS A 153 -2.10 -54.01 -1.12
CA LYS A 153 -2.92 -55.15 -0.66
C LYS A 153 -3.42 -55.97 -1.83
N GLU A 154 -3.96 -55.32 -2.87
CA GLU A 154 -4.49 -55.99 -4.05
C GLU A 154 -3.42 -56.84 -4.74
N TRP A 155 -2.26 -56.25 -5.05
CA TRP A 155 -1.19 -56.93 -5.77
C TRP A 155 -0.48 -57.98 -4.93
N PHE A 156 -0.34 -57.76 -3.62
CA PHE A 156 0.17 -58.79 -2.73
C PHE A 156 -0.76 -60.01 -2.70
N ASN A 157 -2.08 -59.81 -2.58
CA ASN A 157 -3.07 -60.89 -2.53
C ASN A 157 -3.16 -61.67 -3.85
N ILE A 158 -2.84 -61.04 -4.99
CA ILE A 158 -2.69 -61.74 -6.26
C ILE A 158 -1.45 -62.65 -6.22
N LEU A 159 -0.30 -62.16 -5.73
CA LEU A 159 0.95 -62.93 -5.67
C LEU A 159 0.95 -64.03 -4.60
N VAL A 160 0.25 -63.83 -3.49
CA VAL A 160 0.27 -64.72 -2.32
C VAL A 160 -1.16 -65.05 -1.93
N GLU A 161 -1.59 -66.28 -2.24
CA GLU A 161 -2.94 -66.78 -1.90
C GLU A 161 -3.08 -67.19 -0.44
N SER A 162 -1.98 -67.16 0.30
CA SER A 162 -1.91 -67.55 1.69
C SER A 162 -2.67 -66.52 2.54
N GLY A 163 -3.95 -66.77 2.81
CA GLY A 163 -4.78 -65.92 3.67
C GLY A 163 -4.33 -65.84 5.14
N ASN A 164 -3.14 -66.37 5.45
CA ASN A 164 -2.46 -66.22 6.73
C ASN A 164 -1.55 -64.99 6.78
N ILE A 165 -1.29 -64.31 5.66
CA ILE A 165 -0.48 -63.08 5.64
C ILE A 165 -1.34 -61.91 5.20
N GLU A 166 -1.43 -60.91 6.06
CA GLU A 166 -2.05 -59.63 5.77
C GLU A 166 -0.97 -58.55 5.73
N VAL A 167 -1.05 -57.68 4.74
CA VAL A 167 -0.11 -56.58 4.57
C VAL A 167 -0.86 -55.25 4.58
N GLU A 168 -0.24 -54.22 5.14
CA GLU A 168 -0.82 -52.88 5.18
C GLU A 168 0.27 -51.82 5.12
N ILE A 169 -0.04 -50.66 4.55
CA ILE A 169 0.83 -49.49 4.61
C ILE A 169 0.39 -48.55 5.72
N ARG A 170 1.36 -48.16 6.54
CA ARG A 170 1.17 -47.13 7.56
C ARG A 170 0.97 -45.74 6.91
N PRO A 171 -0.09 -44.99 7.25
CA PRO A 171 -0.43 -43.73 6.56
C PRO A 171 0.55 -42.55 6.70
N ASP A 172 1.37 -42.55 7.75
CA ASP A 172 2.28 -41.45 8.11
C ASP A 172 3.68 -41.58 7.51
N ASP A 173 4.20 -42.81 7.34
CA ASP A 173 5.58 -43.05 6.90
C ASP A 173 5.74 -44.09 5.78
N PHE A 174 4.63 -44.57 5.22
CA PHE A 174 4.60 -45.57 4.15
C PHE A 174 5.24 -46.91 4.51
N GLN A 175 5.50 -47.18 5.80
CA GLN A 175 6.09 -48.46 6.20
C GLN A 175 5.10 -49.62 6.00
N PRO A 176 5.54 -50.73 5.39
CA PRO A 176 4.74 -51.94 5.31
C PRO A 176 4.67 -52.62 6.68
N ILE A 177 3.45 -52.86 7.14
CA ILE A 177 3.09 -53.66 8.31
C ILE A 177 2.69 -55.04 7.79
N ILE A 178 3.25 -56.09 8.40
CA ILE A 178 3.05 -57.47 7.98
C ILE A 178 2.51 -58.25 9.16
N ASN A 179 1.35 -58.86 8.98
CA ASN A 179 0.68 -59.68 9.97
C ASN A 179 0.64 -61.12 9.50
N VAL A 180 1.25 -62.04 10.26
CA VAL A 180 1.24 -63.47 9.97
C VAL A 180 0.39 -64.16 11.02
N ASN A 181 -0.70 -64.81 10.62
CA ASN A 181 -1.70 -65.42 11.50
C ASN A 181 -2.23 -64.46 12.58
N GLY A 182 -2.36 -63.16 12.26
CA GLY A 182 -2.82 -62.12 13.18
C GLY A 182 -1.78 -61.60 14.16
N TYR A 183 -0.49 -61.90 13.96
CA TYR A 183 0.61 -61.36 14.75
C TYR A 183 1.56 -60.53 13.88
N ASP A 184 2.00 -59.38 14.39
CA ASP A 184 3.03 -58.56 13.76
C ASP A 184 4.30 -59.41 13.57
N SER A 185 4.72 -59.54 12.30
CA SER A 185 5.89 -60.33 11.93
C SER A 185 6.90 -59.45 11.19
N PRO A 186 8.18 -59.51 11.54
CA PRO A 186 9.18 -58.70 10.85
C PRO A 186 9.47 -59.29 9.47
N PHE A 187 9.81 -58.42 8.51
CA PHE A 187 10.07 -58.81 7.12
C PHE A 187 11.13 -59.93 6.96
N HIS A 188 12.10 -60.03 7.87
CA HIS A 188 13.16 -61.04 7.79
C HIS A 188 12.70 -62.47 8.10
N ASP A 189 11.56 -62.66 8.77
CA ASP A 189 11.04 -63.99 9.14
C ASP A 189 10.23 -64.66 8.02
N LEU A 190 9.91 -63.91 6.97
CA LEU A 190 9.15 -64.40 5.83
C LEU A 190 9.96 -65.34 4.92
N SER A 191 9.25 -66.20 4.18
CA SER A 191 9.85 -67.03 3.14
C SER A 191 10.39 -66.18 1.98
N GLY A 192 11.25 -66.77 1.15
CA GLY A 192 11.84 -66.08 0.00
C GLY A 192 10.78 -65.51 -0.96
N GLY A 193 9.80 -66.33 -1.33
CA GLY A 193 8.72 -65.91 -2.23
C GLY A 193 7.79 -64.84 -1.63
N GLU A 194 7.52 -64.88 -0.32
CA GLU A 194 6.76 -63.83 0.36
C GLU A 194 7.54 -62.50 0.40
N LYS A 195 8.86 -62.55 0.67
CA LYS A 195 9.72 -61.37 0.61
C LYS A 195 9.76 -60.76 -0.79
N SER A 196 9.90 -61.59 -1.83
CA SER A 196 9.86 -61.13 -3.21
C SER A 196 8.48 -60.54 -3.55
N ALA A 197 7.39 -61.17 -3.12
CA ALA A 197 6.03 -60.68 -3.34
C ALA A 197 5.77 -59.32 -2.70
N ILE A 198 6.11 -59.15 -1.42
CA ILE A 198 6.00 -57.87 -0.72
C ILE A 198 6.85 -56.80 -1.41
N SER A 199 8.09 -57.14 -1.76
CA SER A 199 9.01 -56.20 -2.39
C SER A 199 8.49 -55.74 -3.76
N LEU A 200 7.95 -56.65 -4.56
CA LEU A 200 7.38 -56.35 -5.86
C LEU A 200 6.10 -55.51 -5.72
N ALA A 201 5.13 -55.96 -4.92
CA ALA A 201 3.88 -55.24 -4.70
C ALA A 201 4.12 -53.82 -4.17
N TYR A 202 5.09 -53.63 -3.26
CA TYR A 202 5.45 -52.32 -2.74
C TYR A 202 6.02 -51.42 -3.84
N ARG A 203 7.00 -51.91 -4.62
CA ARG A 203 7.63 -51.12 -5.69
C ARG A 203 6.65 -50.74 -6.79
N LEU A 204 5.81 -51.69 -7.18
CA LEU A 204 4.75 -51.44 -8.16
C LEU A 204 3.77 -50.42 -7.60
N GLY A 205 3.30 -50.61 -6.37
CA GLY A 205 2.29 -49.74 -5.72
C GLY A 205 2.77 -48.30 -5.65
N LEU A 206 4.03 -48.11 -5.26
CA LEU A 206 4.65 -46.81 -5.24
C LEU A 206 4.78 -46.20 -6.65
N THR A 207 5.19 -47.00 -7.64
CA THR A 207 5.30 -46.54 -9.03
C THR A 207 3.96 -46.06 -9.58
N LYS A 208 2.87 -46.77 -9.26
CA LYS A 208 1.51 -46.40 -9.66
C LYS A 208 1.09 -45.05 -9.07
N ILE A 209 1.31 -44.88 -7.77
CA ILE A 209 1.01 -43.62 -7.08
C ILE A 209 1.82 -42.45 -7.66
N ILE A 210 3.10 -42.67 -7.94
CA ILE A 210 3.95 -41.65 -8.57
C ILE A 210 3.39 -41.26 -9.95
N ASN A 211 3.04 -42.24 -10.79
CA ASN A 211 2.53 -41.99 -12.15
C ASN A 211 1.14 -41.32 -12.16
N GLU A 212 0.28 -41.63 -11.18
CA GLU A 212 -1.06 -41.06 -11.06
C GLU A 212 -1.04 -39.63 -10.50
N ARG A 213 -0.20 -39.36 -9.49
CA ARG A 213 -0.17 -38.07 -8.78
C ARG A 213 0.77 -37.05 -9.42
N TYR A 214 1.87 -37.49 -10.04
CA TYR A 214 2.91 -36.60 -10.54
C TYR A 214 3.05 -36.71 -12.06
N GLN A 215 2.33 -35.84 -12.78
CA GLN A 215 2.30 -35.86 -14.25
C GLN A 215 3.58 -35.34 -14.90
N ASP A 216 4.39 -34.55 -14.20
CA ASP A 216 5.61 -33.94 -14.74
C ASP A 216 6.83 -34.88 -14.75
N VAL A 217 6.68 -36.10 -14.23
CA VAL A 217 7.75 -37.09 -14.23
C VAL A 217 8.00 -37.56 -15.66
N LYS A 218 9.17 -37.24 -16.22
CA LYS A 218 9.52 -37.59 -17.61
C LYS A 218 9.53 -39.10 -17.91
N THR A 219 9.78 -39.90 -16.89
CA THR A 219 9.79 -41.37 -16.95
C THR A 219 8.45 -41.98 -16.57
N LYS A 220 7.39 -41.16 -16.50
CA LYS A 220 6.04 -41.64 -16.32
C LYS A 220 5.72 -42.66 -17.42
N ASP A 221 5.01 -43.71 -17.03
CA ASP A 221 4.58 -44.80 -17.93
C ASP A 221 5.72 -45.63 -18.55
N LEU A 222 6.94 -45.58 -17.99
CA LEU A 222 8.03 -46.52 -18.28
C LEU A 222 8.34 -47.37 -17.03
N LEU A 223 8.26 -48.69 -17.17
CA LEU A 223 8.65 -49.66 -16.14
C LEU A 223 9.75 -50.57 -16.66
N ILE A 224 10.82 -50.73 -15.88
CA ILE A 224 11.92 -51.66 -16.17
C ILE A 224 12.05 -52.63 -15.00
N LEU A 225 11.95 -53.92 -15.29
CA LEU A 225 12.04 -55.01 -14.32
C LEU A 225 13.24 -55.89 -14.65
N ASP A 226 14.17 -56.01 -13.71
CA ASP A 226 15.35 -56.87 -13.82
C ASP A 226 15.15 -58.11 -12.95
N GLU A 227 15.03 -59.26 -13.60
CA GLU A 227 14.72 -60.58 -13.01
C GLU A 227 13.56 -60.53 -11.99
N PRO A 228 12.37 -60.04 -12.36
CA PRO A 228 11.25 -59.90 -11.42
C PRO A 228 10.72 -61.24 -10.92
N THR A 229 11.06 -62.35 -11.58
CA THR A 229 10.62 -63.71 -11.24
C THR A 229 11.48 -64.37 -10.16
N ASP A 230 12.62 -63.78 -9.77
CA ASP A 230 13.51 -64.40 -8.80
C ASP A 230 12.86 -64.55 -7.41
N GLY A 231 13.02 -65.76 -6.84
CA GLY A 231 12.39 -66.15 -5.57
C GLY A 231 10.90 -66.49 -5.67
N PHE A 232 10.25 -66.36 -6.83
CA PHE A 232 8.86 -66.76 -7.01
C PHE A 232 8.71 -68.22 -7.44
N SER A 233 7.61 -68.85 -7.05
CA SER A 233 7.20 -70.13 -7.63
C SER A 233 6.53 -69.92 -8.99
N GLN A 234 6.49 -70.97 -9.82
CA GLN A 234 5.89 -70.91 -11.15
C GLN A 234 4.43 -70.39 -11.15
N GLN A 235 3.67 -70.74 -10.12
CA GLN A 235 2.29 -70.28 -9.95
C GLN A 235 2.22 -68.77 -9.69
N GLN A 236 3.16 -68.22 -8.91
CA GLN A 236 3.23 -66.79 -8.64
C GLN A 236 3.68 -65.99 -9.86
N VAL A 237 4.64 -66.53 -10.65
CA VAL A 237 5.06 -65.91 -11.91
C VAL A 237 3.90 -65.82 -12.90
N ASN A 238 3.05 -66.84 -13.00
CA ASN A 238 1.87 -66.79 -13.85
C ASN A 238 0.89 -65.68 -13.43
N ARG A 239 0.68 -65.49 -12.12
CA ARG A 239 -0.18 -64.42 -11.58
C ARG A 239 0.41 -63.03 -11.71
N MET A 240 1.73 -62.93 -11.80
CA MET A 240 2.41 -61.66 -12.06
C MET A 240 1.93 -61.01 -13.36
N GLN A 241 1.53 -61.81 -14.35
CA GLN A 241 0.93 -61.32 -15.60
C GLN A 241 -0.36 -60.54 -15.35
N GLU A 242 -1.22 -61.02 -14.43
CA GLU A 242 -2.46 -60.34 -14.05
C GLU A 242 -2.18 -58.95 -13.45
N ILE A 243 -1.11 -58.82 -12.67
CA ILE A 243 -0.69 -57.53 -12.11
C ILE A 243 -0.21 -56.61 -13.22
N PHE A 244 0.62 -57.12 -14.14
CA PHE A 244 1.15 -56.32 -15.25
C PHE A 244 0.04 -55.76 -16.15
N ASP A 245 -1.04 -56.50 -16.37
CA ASP A 245 -2.24 -56.00 -17.05
C ASP A 245 -2.89 -54.82 -16.31
N THR A 246 -2.98 -54.88 -14.97
CA THR A 246 -3.59 -53.80 -14.18
C THR A 246 -2.75 -52.52 -14.08
N LEU A 247 -1.43 -52.61 -14.28
CA LEU A 247 -0.53 -51.45 -14.16
C LEU A 247 -0.82 -50.38 -15.23
N ASN A 248 -1.30 -50.79 -16.42
CA ASN A 248 -1.60 -49.92 -17.56
C ASN A 248 -0.44 -48.94 -17.89
N THR A 249 0.79 -49.47 -17.89
CA THR A 249 2.01 -48.72 -18.20
C THR A 249 2.24 -48.74 -19.71
N ALA A 250 2.58 -47.60 -20.32
CA ALA A 250 2.74 -47.48 -21.77
C ALA A 250 3.91 -48.32 -22.31
N GLN A 251 5.00 -48.41 -21.56
CA GLN A 251 6.16 -49.22 -21.91
C GLN A 251 6.67 -50.02 -20.71
N MET A 252 6.70 -51.34 -20.85
CA MET A 252 7.31 -52.25 -19.88
C MET A 252 8.47 -53.00 -20.53
N ILE A 253 9.63 -53.01 -19.87
CA ILE A 253 10.81 -53.78 -20.26
C ILE A 253 11.09 -54.79 -19.15
N ILE A 254 11.05 -56.07 -19.51
CA ILE A 254 11.33 -57.17 -18.58
C ILE A 254 12.61 -57.86 -19.02
N ILE A 255 13.56 -57.98 -18.10
CA ILE A 255 14.77 -58.77 -18.26
C ILE A 255 14.54 -60.03 -17.41
N SER A 256 14.46 -61.19 -18.06
CA SER A 256 14.31 -62.45 -17.35
C SER A 256 14.96 -63.59 -18.12
N HIS A 257 15.42 -64.59 -17.37
CA HIS A 257 15.79 -65.90 -17.90
C HIS A 257 14.61 -66.87 -18.01
N GLU A 258 13.44 -66.52 -17.45
CA GLU A 258 12.21 -67.32 -17.54
C GLU A 258 11.39 -67.00 -18.79
N ARG A 259 10.94 -68.04 -19.49
CA ARG A 259 10.07 -67.94 -20.69
C ARG A 259 8.58 -68.00 -20.38
N THR A 260 8.23 -67.99 -19.11
CA THR A 260 6.86 -68.15 -18.61
C THR A 260 6.01 -66.90 -18.86
N LEU A 261 6.67 -65.74 -18.99
CA LEU A 261 6.07 -64.46 -19.34
C LEU A 261 5.96 -64.22 -20.86
N ASP A 262 6.50 -65.10 -21.71
CA ASP A 262 6.55 -64.91 -23.17
C ASP A 262 5.15 -64.63 -23.76
N SER A 263 4.10 -65.26 -23.20
CA SER A 263 2.70 -65.08 -23.63
C SER A 263 2.13 -63.67 -23.41
N PHE A 264 2.71 -62.91 -22.48
CA PHE A 264 2.31 -61.53 -22.19
C PHE A 264 3.12 -60.53 -23.02
N ILE A 265 4.30 -60.91 -23.50
CA ILE A 265 5.27 -60.00 -24.12
C ILE A 265 4.95 -59.81 -25.61
N THR A 266 4.97 -58.55 -26.07
CA THR A 266 4.76 -58.22 -27.50
C THR A 266 6.01 -58.46 -28.35
N ASP A 267 7.19 -58.10 -27.82
CA ASP A 267 8.46 -58.21 -28.53
C ASP A 267 9.51 -58.89 -27.65
N ILE A 268 10.08 -60.00 -28.12
CA ILE A 268 11.10 -60.75 -27.38
C ILE A 268 12.47 -60.53 -28.01
N PHE A 269 13.45 -60.12 -27.20
CA PHE A 269 14.85 -59.94 -27.61
C PHE A 269 15.74 -60.92 -26.85
N THR A 270 16.37 -61.86 -27.55
CA THR A 270 17.29 -62.83 -26.94
C THR A 270 18.74 -62.40 -27.12
N PHE A 271 19.49 -62.44 -26.02
CA PHE A 271 20.92 -62.14 -25.99
C PHE A 271 21.71 -63.45 -26.01
N LYS A 272 22.59 -63.63 -27.01
CA LYS A 272 23.44 -64.83 -27.16
C LYS A 272 24.91 -64.44 -27.19
N LYS A 273 25.72 -65.09 -26.35
CA LYS A 273 27.17 -64.89 -26.33
C LYS A 273 27.85 -65.85 -27.31
N ALA A 274 28.56 -65.33 -28.31
CA ALA A 274 29.34 -66.09 -29.27
C ALA A 274 30.68 -65.39 -29.49
N ASN A 275 31.80 -66.13 -29.46
CA ASN A 275 33.15 -65.60 -29.70
C ASN A 275 33.48 -64.35 -28.86
N HIS A 276 33.14 -64.35 -27.57
CA HIS A 276 33.33 -63.20 -26.65
C HIS A 276 32.53 -61.93 -27.02
N GLN A 277 31.59 -62.00 -27.95
CA GLN A 277 30.66 -60.92 -28.29
C GLN A 277 29.23 -61.32 -27.93
N THR A 278 28.43 -60.35 -27.47
CA THR A 278 27.00 -60.55 -27.22
C THR A 278 26.22 -60.06 -28.44
N ASN A 279 25.47 -60.98 -29.05
CA ASN A 279 24.59 -60.68 -30.18
C ASN A 279 23.14 -60.65 -29.68
N VAL A 280 22.37 -59.68 -30.17
CA VAL A 280 20.93 -59.56 -29.90
C VAL A 280 20.15 -60.02 -31.13
N VAL A 281 19.16 -60.88 -30.91
CA VAL A 281 18.24 -61.35 -31.94
C VAL A 281 16.82 -61.11 -31.46
N LYS A 282 16.01 -60.42 -32.28
CA LYS A 282 14.57 -60.30 -32.04
C LYS A 282 13.90 -61.62 -32.47
N GLU A 283 13.19 -62.27 -31.57
CA GLU A 283 12.36 -63.43 -31.91
C GLU A 283 11.09 -62.93 -32.65
N ILE A 284 10.67 -63.67 -33.66
CA ILE A 284 9.40 -63.42 -34.35
C ILE A 284 8.37 -64.30 -33.64
N VAL A 285 7.49 -63.67 -32.87
CA VAL A 285 6.39 -64.33 -32.15
C VAL A 285 5.20 -64.54 -33.08
#